data_AF-A0A6G1K092-F1
#
_entry.id   AF-A0A6G1K092-F1
#
_cell.length_a   1.000
_cell.length_b   1.000
_cell.length_c   1.000
_cell.angle_alpha   90.00
_cell.angle_beta   90.00
_cell.angle_gamma   90.00
#
_symmetry.space_group_name_H-M   'P 1'
#
loop_
_entity.id
_entity.type
_entity.pdbx_description
1 polymer ?
#
loop_
_entity_poly.entity_id
_entity_poly.type
_entity_poly.pdbx_seq_one_letter_code
_entity_poly.pdbx_strand_id
1 'polypeptide(L)'
;MSNPRRGATLGGIPLKHLSLVTLTFQNSALILIMHYSRVMPVIGPRYHTSTSVFLNEVIKLALSLTMALYDMSANTSANPPATVLFQNLILAVFTNESWKLAIPAALYTLQNTLQYVAVSNLDAATFQVTYQLKILTTAIFSVLMLGRTLSPRRWAALVILVIGVSIVQFPYATTEPTGMEALKDPNSRPAFLPRSMEDVRNLGSHAAAQLSKRSATYEGIENDVVSQNPQMNASVGLVAVLVACALSGLAGVSFEKILKESTPATTSLWVRNCQLSFWSLFPSFFIGVLWVDGENIAKTGFFAGYNWIVWTAIIAQASGGVIVALVINHADNIAKNFATSISIVISCLASFFFFDFKITPSYLVGTSVVLFATYLYSKQDYTHPSPVKIADYEKTTIDGNSRYFDTVPGLLIKTPPRTGGLSTSKPGTPISERHQFQRESDSKREN
;
A
#
# COMPACT_ATOMS: atom_id res chain seq x y z
N MET A 1 -11.42 -16.09 28.08
CA MET A 1 -10.07 -15.55 28.33
C MET A 1 -9.17 -15.94 27.16
N SER A 2 -9.02 -15.06 26.18
CA SER A 2 -8.20 -15.26 24.98
C SER A 2 -6.72 -15.11 25.34
N ASN A 3 -5.94 -16.17 25.10
CA ASN A 3 -4.49 -16.20 25.30
C ASN A 3 -3.82 -14.99 24.61
N PRO A 4 -2.96 -14.20 25.30
CA PRO A 4 -2.17 -13.18 24.63
C PRO A 4 -1.24 -13.90 23.65
N ARG A 5 -1.29 -13.49 22.37
CA ARG A 5 -0.48 -14.02 21.27
C ARG A 5 0.97 -14.15 21.72
N ARG A 6 1.44 -15.37 22.00
CA ARG A 6 2.87 -15.66 22.22
C ARG A 6 3.62 -15.06 21.05
N GLY A 7 4.53 -14.13 21.32
CA GLY A 7 5.42 -13.60 20.29
C GLY A 7 6.14 -14.78 19.65
N ALA A 8 5.78 -15.12 18.42
CA ALA A 8 6.46 -16.15 17.68
C ALA A 8 7.95 -15.76 17.62
N THR A 9 8.83 -16.71 17.91
CA THR A 9 10.28 -16.53 17.83
C THR A 9 10.80 -17.57 16.88
N LEU A 10 11.61 -17.16 15.90
CA LEU A 10 12.34 -18.07 15.02
C LEU A 10 13.80 -18.01 15.44
N GLY A 11 14.35 -19.11 15.94
CA GLY A 11 15.74 -19.15 16.43
C GLY A 11 16.04 -18.17 17.57
N GLY A 12 15.06 -17.87 18.43
CA GLY A 12 15.21 -16.94 19.56
C GLY A 12 15.04 -15.46 19.24
N ILE A 13 14.90 -15.08 17.96
CA ILE A 13 14.65 -13.68 17.55
C ILE A 13 13.13 -13.46 17.44
N PRO A 14 12.59 -12.35 17.99
CA PRO A 14 11.18 -12.00 17.82
C PRO A 14 10.82 -11.84 16.34
N LEU A 15 9.75 -12.51 15.89
CA LEU A 15 9.33 -12.52 14.49
C LEU A 15 9.01 -11.12 13.94
N LYS A 16 8.72 -10.16 14.84
CA LYS A 16 8.55 -8.73 14.53
C LYS A 16 9.83 -8.11 13.95
N HIS A 17 11.00 -8.39 14.52
CA HIS A 17 12.27 -7.85 14.02
C HIS A 17 12.70 -8.54 12.74
N LEU A 18 12.51 -9.87 12.67
CA LEU A 18 12.80 -10.63 11.46
C LEU A 18 11.94 -10.16 10.28
N SER A 19 10.63 -10.01 10.47
CA SER A 19 9.72 -9.52 9.42
C SER A 19 10.05 -8.08 9.00
N LEU A 20 10.48 -7.23 9.92
CA LEU A 20 10.94 -5.87 9.62
C LEU A 20 12.18 -5.87 8.72
N VAL A 21 13.20 -6.66 9.08
CA VAL A 21 14.44 -6.77 8.29
C VAL A 21 14.15 -7.36 6.92
N THR A 22 13.40 -8.45 6.86
CA THR A 22 13.01 -9.10 5.60
C THR A 22 12.22 -8.15 4.70
N LEU A 23 11.26 -7.39 5.25
CA LEU A 23 10.49 -6.43 4.46
C LEU A 23 11.36 -5.27 3.94
N THR A 24 12.28 -4.77 4.77
CA THR A 24 13.20 -3.69 4.39
C THR A 24 14.07 -4.13 3.23
N PHE A 25 14.72 -5.29 3.37
CA PHE A 25 15.57 -5.87 2.34
C PHE A 25 14.78 -6.16 1.06
N GLN A 26 13.60 -6.76 1.19
CA GLN A 26 12.72 -7.07 0.07
C GLN A 26 12.36 -5.81 -0.72
N ASN A 27 11.94 -4.74 -0.03
CA ASN A 27 11.50 -3.51 -0.67
C ASN A 27 12.65 -2.81 -1.41
N SER A 28 13.85 -2.76 -0.82
CA SER A 28 15.02 -2.17 -1.49
C SER A 28 15.50 -3.04 -2.65
N ALA A 29 15.66 -4.34 -2.43
CA ALA A 29 16.17 -5.27 -3.44
C ALA A 29 15.24 -5.36 -4.64
N LEU A 30 13.92 -5.43 -4.42
CA LEU A 30 12.94 -5.52 -5.51
C LEU A 30 13.07 -4.34 -6.48
N ILE A 31 13.12 -3.11 -5.98
CA ILE A 31 13.17 -1.91 -6.84
C ILE A 31 14.49 -1.88 -7.62
N LEU A 32 15.62 -2.16 -6.96
CA LEU A 32 16.94 -2.15 -7.59
C LEU A 32 17.08 -3.25 -8.65
N ILE A 33 16.64 -4.47 -8.35
CA ILE A 33 16.70 -5.61 -9.29
C ILE A 33 15.77 -5.36 -10.47
N MET A 34 14.56 -4.83 -10.22
CA MET A 34 13.60 -4.49 -11.27
C MET A 34 14.08 -3.32 -12.13
N HIS A 35 14.80 -2.34 -11.56
CA HIS A 35 15.44 -1.29 -12.34
C HIS A 35 16.57 -1.84 -13.20
N TYR A 36 17.47 -2.61 -12.58
CA TYR A 36 18.59 -3.25 -13.27
C TYR A 36 18.12 -4.14 -14.42
N SER A 37 17.06 -4.95 -14.22
CA SER A 37 16.52 -5.80 -15.29
C SER A 37 16.03 -5.00 -16.50
N ARG A 38 15.63 -3.75 -16.31
CA ARG A 38 15.14 -2.87 -17.38
C ARG A 38 16.24 -2.05 -18.05
N VAL A 39 17.30 -1.69 -17.34
CA VAL A 39 18.37 -0.82 -17.88
C VAL A 39 19.66 -1.54 -18.25
N MET A 40 19.86 -2.79 -17.81
CA MET A 40 21.08 -3.54 -18.14
C MET A 40 21.30 -3.67 -19.66
N PRO A 41 22.56 -3.68 -20.14
CA PRO A 41 22.87 -3.99 -21.52
C PRO A 41 22.56 -5.47 -21.77
N VAL A 42 21.87 -5.77 -22.88
CA VAL A 42 21.49 -7.14 -23.24
C VAL A 42 22.00 -7.50 -24.63
N ILE A 43 22.39 -8.76 -24.79
CA ILE A 43 22.73 -9.34 -26.09
C ILE A 43 21.44 -9.98 -26.63
N GLY A 44 20.63 -9.23 -27.37
CA GLY A 44 19.36 -9.67 -27.94
C GLY A 44 18.15 -8.82 -27.53
N PRO A 45 16.91 -9.28 -27.82
CA PRO A 45 15.71 -8.51 -27.51
C PRO A 45 15.48 -8.43 -25.99
N ARG A 46 15.02 -7.28 -25.51
CA ARG A 46 14.59 -7.10 -24.12
C ARG A 46 13.30 -7.89 -23.87
N TYR A 47 13.12 -8.31 -22.61
CA TYR A 47 11.89 -8.99 -22.23
C TYR A 47 10.68 -8.05 -22.22
N HIS A 48 9.53 -8.63 -22.56
CA HIS A 48 8.24 -7.95 -22.53
C HIS A 48 7.74 -7.83 -21.09
N THR A 49 7.39 -6.62 -20.66
CA THR A 49 6.98 -6.39 -19.27
C THR A 49 5.64 -7.05 -18.95
N SER A 50 4.74 -7.16 -19.92
CA SER A 50 3.44 -7.84 -19.78
C SER A 50 3.56 -9.32 -19.43
N THR A 51 4.51 -10.05 -20.03
CA THR A 51 4.72 -11.47 -19.74
C THR A 51 5.27 -11.66 -18.33
N SER A 52 6.13 -10.75 -17.86
CA SER A 52 6.64 -10.77 -16.48
C SER A 52 5.55 -10.44 -15.45
N VAL A 53 4.67 -9.48 -15.73
CA VAL A 53 3.51 -9.18 -14.88
C VAL A 53 2.59 -10.40 -14.81
N PHE A 54 2.34 -11.08 -15.94
CA PHE A 54 1.54 -12.31 -15.96
C PHE A 54 2.15 -13.43 -15.13
N LEU A 55 3.45 -13.73 -15.34
CA LEU A 55 4.14 -14.75 -14.56
C LEU A 55 4.17 -14.42 -13.06
N ASN A 56 4.31 -13.14 -12.70
CA ASN A 56 4.22 -12.69 -11.31
C ASN A 56 2.85 -13.04 -10.70
N GLU A 57 1.74 -12.81 -11.41
CA GLU A 57 0.41 -13.17 -10.93
C GLU A 57 0.22 -14.70 -10.83
N VAL A 58 0.76 -15.47 -11.77
CA VAL A 58 0.74 -16.94 -11.72
C VAL A 58 1.49 -17.47 -10.49
N ILE A 59 2.71 -16.97 -10.25
CA ILE A 59 3.52 -17.39 -9.09
C ILE A 59 2.85 -16.95 -7.78
N LYS A 60 2.28 -15.74 -7.73
CA LYS A 60 1.56 -15.24 -6.56
C LYS A 60 0.30 -16.07 -6.27
N LEU A 61 -0.41 -16.51 -7.30
CA LEU A 61 -1.53 -17.45 -7.16
C LEU A 61 -1.05 -18.79 -6.60
N ALA A 62 0.04 -19.36 -7.12
CA ALA A 62 0.60 -20.60 -6.60
C ALA A 62 1.00 -20.50 -5.12
N LEU A 63 1.74 -19.44 -4.75
CA LEU A 63 2.15 -19.19 -3.37
C LEU A 63 0.96 -18.99 -2.43
N SER A 64 -0.04 -18.21 -2.86
CA SER A 64 -1.25 -17.98 -2.04
C SER A 64 -2.09 -19.25 -1.90
N LEU A 65 -2.19 -20.08 -2.94
CA LEU A 65 -2.89 -21.37 -2.90
C LEU A 65 -2.23 -22.32 -1.91
N THR A 66 -0.89 -22.43 -1.94
CA THR A 66 -0.12 -23.24 -0.98
C THR A 66 -0.32 -22.75 0.45
N MET A 67 -0.26 -21.43 0.68
CA MET A 67 -0.47 -20.85 2.02
C MET A 67 -1.90 -21.02 2.51
N ALA A 68 -2.90 -20.91 1.63
CA ALA A 68 -4.29 -21.15 1.98
C ALA A 68 -4.56 -22.62 2.33
N LEU A 69 -3.97 -23.57 1.59
CA LEU A 69 -4.03 -25.00 1.91
C LEU A 69 -3.37 -25.30 3.25
N TYR A 70 -2.22 -24.70 3.53
CA TYR A 70 -1.51 -24.85 4.80
C TYR A 70 -2.30 -24.26 5.98
N ASP A 71 -2.91 -23.08 5.80
CA ASP A 71 -3.74 -22.46 6.83
C ASP A 71 -5.02 -23.27 7.11
N MET A 72 -5.64 -23.84 6.07
CA MET A 72 -6.79 -24.72 6.23
C MET A 72 -6.43 -26.05 6.90
N SER A 73 -5.28 -26.64 6.57
CA SER A 73 -4.85 -27.90 7.18
C SER A 73 -4.44 -27.70 8.65
N ALA A 74 -3.76 -26.61 8.97
CA ALA A 74 -3.33 -26.30 10.34
C ALA A 74 -4.50 -25.99 11.30
N ASN A 75 -5.58 -25.40 10.79
CA ASN A 75 -6.75 -25.03 11.59
C ASN A 75 -7.86 -26.11 11.63
N THR A 76 -7.72 -27.20 10.89
CA THR A 76 -8.69 -28.31 10.89
C THR A 76 -8.29 -29.36 11.93
N SER A 77 -9.20 -29.69 12.85
CA SER A 77 -8.95 -30.59 13.99
C SER A 77 -8.86 -32.09 13.66
N ALA A 78 -9.20 -32.48 12.43
CA ALA A 78 -9.02 -33.82 11.90
C ALA A 78 -8.01 -33.78 10.74
N ASN A 79 -7.44 -34.91 10.33
CA ASN A 79 -6.69 -35.04 9.08
C ASN A 79 -7.66 -35.36 7.93
N PRO A 80 -8.37 -34.38 7.33
CA PRO A 80 -9.22 -34.66 6.18
C PRO A 80 -8.38 -35.19 5.02
N PRO A 81 -8.96 -36.06 4.18
CA PRO A 81 -8.33 -36.42 2.91
C PRO A 81 -8.10 -35.16 2.06
N ALA A 82 -7.01 -35.15 1.29
CA ALA A 82 -6.58 -33.99 0.50
C ALA A 82 -7.66 -33.49 -0.49
N THR A 83 -8.52 -34.39 -0.95
CA THR A 83 -9.64 -34.08 -1.84
C THR A 83 -10.67 -33.15 -1.18
N VAL A 84 -10.97 -33.35 0.10
CA VAL A 84 -11.93 -32.52 0.85
C VAL A 84 -11.34 -31.13 1.14
N LEU A 85 -10.05 -31.07 1.47
CA LEU A 85 -9.35 -29.78 1.62
C LEU A 85 -9.38 -28.98 0.32
N PHE A 86 -9.09 -29.64 -0.80
CA PHE A 86 -9.09 -29.00 -2.11
C PHE A 86 -10.49 -28.56 -2.54
N GLN A 87 -11.51 -29.38 -2.29
CA GLN A 87 -12.90 -29.02 -2.56
C GLN A 87 -13.34 -27.80 -1.73
N ASN A 88 -13.02 -27.79 -0.43
CA ASN A 88 -13.31 -26.66 0.44
C ASN A 88 -12.58 -25.39 0.01
N LEU A 89 -11.33 -25.51 -0.45
CA LEU A 89 -10.57 -24.38 -0.99
C LEU A 89 -11.20 -23.83 -2.26
N ILE A 90 -11.57 -24.70 -3.22
CA ILE A 90 -12.24 -24.27 -4.45
C ILE A 90 -13.53 -23.54 -4.12
N LEU A 91 -14.36 -24.08 -3.23
CA LEU A 91 -15.61 -23.43 -2.82
C LEU A 91 -15.35 -22.08 -2.12
N ALA A 92 -14.29 -21.99 -1.32
CA ALA A 92 -13.89 -20.76 -0.65
C ALA A 92 -13.29 -19.72 -1.62
N VAL A 93 -12.60 -20.15 -2.68
CA VAL A 93 -12.06 -19.25 -3.71
C VAL A 93 -13.17 -18.81 -4.66
N PHE A 94 -14.08 -19.68 -5.06
CA PHE A 94 -15.17 -19.38 -6.01
C PHE A 94 -16.51 -19.09 -5.31
N THR A 95 -16.48 -18.22 -4.31
CA THR A 95 -17.72 -17.69 -3.72
C THR A 95 -18.48 -16.82 -4.72
N ASN A 96 -19.80 -16.71 -4.60
CA ASN A 96 -20.63 -15.85 -5.47
C ASN A 96 -20.21 -14.36 -5.44
N GLU A 97 -19.50 -13.93 -4.40
CA GLU A 97 -19.02 -12.55 -4.22
C GLU A 97 -17.61 -12.33 -4.79
N SER A 98 -16.92 -13.39 -5.22
CA SER A 98 -15.50 -13.33 -5.61
C SER A 98 -15.27 -12.43 -6.82
N TRP A 99 -16.22 -12.35 -7.74
CA TRP A 99 -16.11 -11.52 -8.96
C TRP A 99 -15.99 -10.03 -8.63
N LYS A 100 -16.47 -9.57 -7.46
CA LYS A 100 -16.29 -8.18 -7.01
C LYS A 100 -14.80 -7.83 -6.86
N LEU A 101 -13.95 -8.81 -6.60
CA LEU A 101 -12.50 -8.65 -6.53
C LEU A 101 -11.82 -8.51 -7.91
N ALA A 102 -12.55 -8.70 -9.01
CA ALA A 102 -12.01 -8.49 -10.35
C ALA A 102 -11.63 -7.02 -10.63
N ILE A 103 -12.40 -6.08 -10.07
CA ILE A 103 -12.12 -4.64 -10.21
C ILE A 103 -10.78 -4.26 -9.55
N PRO A 104 -10.55 -4.51 -8.24
CA PRO A 104 -9.25 -4.23 -7.65
C PRO A 104 -8.12 -5.05 -8.28
N ALA A 105 -8.37 -6.29 -8.71
CA ALA A 105 -7.38 -7.10 -9.42
C ALA A 105 -6.91 -6.44 -10.73
N ALA A 106 -7.83 -5.94 -11.56
CA ALA A 106 -7.50 -5.25 -12.80
C ALA A 106 -6.71 -3.96 -12.55
N LEU A 107 -7.10 -3.18 -11.53
CA LEU A 107 -6.38 -1.97 -11.14
C LEU A 107 -4.96 -2.28 -10.66
N TYR A 108 -4.77 -3.34 -9.86
CA TYR A 108 -3.44 -3.79 -9.44
C TYR A 108 -2.58 -4.28 -10.61
N THR A 109 -3.15 -5.01 -11.56
CA THR A 109 -2.42 -5.44 -12.76
C THR A 109 -1.95 -4.22 -13.57
N LEU A 110 -2.83 -3.24 -13.79
CA LEU A 110 -2.47 -2.02 -14.51
C LEU A 110 -1.41 -1.20 -13.76
N GLN A 111 -1.54 -1.09 -12.43
CA GLN A 111 -0.53 -0.47 -11.57
C GLN A 111 0.82 -1.18 -11.73
N ASN A 112 0.86 -2.50 -11.68
CA ASN A 112 2.10 -3.28 -11.80
C ASN A 112 2.76 -3.07 -13.16
N THR A 113 1.98 -3.03 -14.25
CA THR A 113 2.50 -2.71 -15.59
C THR A 113 3.09 -1.31 -15.65
N LEU A 114 2.38 -0.30 -15.16
CA LEU A 114 2.88 1.08 -15.14
C LEU A 114 4.10 1.26 -14.24
N GLN A 115 4.24 0.45 -13.19
CA GLN A 115 5.44 0.42 -12.36
C GLN A 115 6.67 -0.05 -13.15
N TYR A 116 6.54 -1.04 -14.06
CA TYR A 116 7.64 -1.41 -14.95
C TYR A 116 7.98 -0.28 -15.95
N VAL A 117 6.96 0.40 -16.49
CA VAL A 117 7.18 1.55 -17.38
C VAL A 117 7.92 2.66 -16.65
N ALA A 118 7.49 2.99 -15.43
CA ALA A 118 8.12 3.98 -14.58
C ALA A 118 9.60 3.67 -14.29
N VAL A 119 9.88 2.45 -13.84
CA VAL A 119 11.24 2.02 -13.48
C VAL A 119 12.16 1.83 -14.68
N SER A 120 11.59 1.68 -15.89
CA SER A 120 12.37 1.70 -17.13
C SER A 120 12.78 3.11 -17.55
N ASN A 121 12.13 4.16 -17.02
CA ASN A 121 12.27 5.54 -17.48
C ASN A 121 12.75 6.51 -16.39
N LEU A 122 12.78 6.08 -15.14
CA LEU A 122 13.32 6.82 -14.00
C LEU A 122 14.41 6.00 -13.34
N ASP A 123 15.40 6.69 -12.77
CA ASP A 123 16.36 6.05 -11.89
C ASP A 123 15.66 5.48 -10.66
N ALA A 124 16.22 4.40 -10.10
CA ALA A 124 15.60 3.68 -8.98
C ALA A 124 15.36 4.58 -7.75
N ALA A 125 16.27 5.52 -7.48
CA ALA A 125 16.21 6.40 -6.31
C ALA A 125 15.07 7.43 -6.43
N THR A 126 14.94 8.09 -7.58
CA THR A 126 13.86 9.02 -7.90
C THR A 126 12.52 8.30 -7.97
N PHE A 127 12.47 7.13 -8.62
CA PHE A 127 11.27 6.29 -8.64
C PHE A 127 10.78 5.99 -7.22
N GLN A 128 11.68 5.52 -6.35
CA GLN A 128 11.31 5.07 -5.02
C GLN A 128 10.77 6.19 -4.12
N VAL A 129 11.37 7.38 -4.18
CA VAL A 129 10.87 8.55 -3.43
C VAL A 129 9.53 9.02 -3.98
N THR A 130 9.40 9.09 -5.31
CA THR A 130 8.17 9.56 -5.98
C THR A 130 7.00 8.61 -5.78
N TYR A 131 7.27 7.30 -5.73
CA TYR A 131 6.25 6.27 -5.51
C TYR A 131 5.58 6.38 -4.12
N GLN A 132 6.14 7.17 -3.20
CA GLN A 132 5.52 7.47 -1.92
C GLN A 132 4.27 8.35 -2.06
N LEU A 133 4.06 9.01 -3.21
CA LEU A 133 2.80 9.70 -3.53
C LEU A 133 1.58 8.77 -3.46
N LYS A 134 1.75 7.45 -3.50
CA LYS A 134 0.67 6.49 -3.22
C LYS A 134 0.00 6.74 -1.86
N ILE A 135 0.71 7.29 -0.88
CA ILE A 135 0.16 7.62 0.45
C ILE A 135 -0.92 8.70 0.30
N LEU A 136 -0.66 9.73 -0.52
CA LEU A 136 -1.61 10.80 -0.82
C LEU A 136 -2.85 10.25 -1.52
N THR A 137 -2.67 9.51 -2.62
CA THR A 137 -3.80 9.01 -3.42
C THR A 137 -4.65 8.04 -2.60
N THR A 138 -4.02 7.15 -1.82
CA THR A 138 -4.73 6.24 -0.91
C THR A 138 -5.53 7.02 0.12
N ALA A 139 -4.97 8.08 0.71
CA ALA A 139 -5.68 8.91 1.69
C ALA A 139 -6.90 9.60 1.08
N ILE A 140 -6.75 10.21 -0.11
CA ILE A 140 -7.84 10.86 -0.85
C ILE A 140 -8.96 9.85 -1.15
N PHE A 141 -8.64 8.71 -1.75
CA PHE A 141 -9.65 7.69 -2.03
C PHE A 141 -10.26 7.08 -0.77
N SER A 142 -9.51 6.98 0.33
CA SER A 142 -10.05 6.48 1.61
C SER A 142 -11.06 7.45 2.23
N VAL A 143 -10.86 8.76 2.08
CA VAL A 143 -11.87 9.76 2.49
C VAL A 143 -13.09 9.69 1.56
N LEU A 144 -12.89 9.64 0.24
CA LEU A 144 -13.97 9.69 -0.75
C LEU A 144 -14.82 8.40 -0.78
N MET A 145 -14.21 7.22 -0.79
CA MET A 145 -14.93 5.94 -0.98
C MET A 145 -15.34 5.26 0.33
N LEU A 146 -14.55 5.43 1.39
CA LEU A 146 -14.79 4.83 2.70
C LEU A 146 -15.38 5.81 3.71
N GLY A 147 -15.48 7.11 3.39
CA GLY A 147 -16.04 8.13 4.28
C GLY A 147 -15.20 8.37 5.54
N ARG A 148 -13.90 8.03 5.53
CA ARG A 148 -13.03 8.26 6.68
C ARG A 148 -12.73 9.73 6.87
N THR A 149 -12.69 10.18 8.12
CA THR A 149 -12.21 11.52 8.48
C THR A 149 -10.73 11.47 8.83
N LEU A 150 -9.93 12.34 8.21
CA LEU A 150 -8.50 12.48 8.50
C LEU A 150 -8.27 13.73 9.35
N SER A 151 -7.35 13.63 10.31
CA SER A 151 -6.98 14.78 11.14
C SER A 151 -6.30 15.88 10.30
N PRO A 152 -6.37 17.15 10.74
CA PRO A 152 -5.65 18.25 10.08
C PRO A 152 -4.14 17.99 10.01
N ARG A 153 -3.57 17.28 10.99
CA ARG A 153 -2.15 16.90 11.00
C ARG A 153 -1.80 15.95 9.85
N ARG A 154 -2.64 14.96 9.59
CA ARG A 154 -2.46 14.03 8.47
C ARG A 154 -2.59 14.75 7.13
N TRP A 155 -3.55 15.66 7.00
CA TRP A 155 -3.65 16.51 5.81
C TRP A 155 -2.39 17.37 5.59
N ALA A 156 -1.88 18.00 6.65
CA ALA A 156 -0.62 18.74 6.57
C ALA A 156 0.55 17.83 6.15
N ALA A 157 0.65 16.62 6.72
CA ALA A 157 1.68 15.65 6.32
C ALA A 157 1.60 15.28 4.83
N LEU A 158 0.40 15.14 4.27
CA LEU A 158 0.20 14.86 2.84
C LEU A 158 0.65 16.03 1.96
N VAL A 159 0.44 17.28 2.38
CA VAL A 159 0.94 18.45 1.65
C VAL A 159 2.47 18.51 1.69
N ILE A 160 3.07 18.26 2.86
CA ILE A 160 4.53 18.20 3.01
C ILE A 160 5.12 17.08 2.13
N LEU A 161 4.43 15.93 2.02
CA LEU A 161 4.82 14.83 1.14
C LEU A 161 4.89 15.28 -0.33
N VAL A 162 3.88 16.01 -0.81
CA VAL A 162 3.86 16.54 -2.18
C VAL A 162 5.02 17.51 -2.40
N ILE A 163 5.25 18.44 -1.46
CA ILE A 163 6.37 19.38 -1.54
C ILE A 163 7.71 18.63 -1.61
N GLY A 164 7.92 17.62 -0.76
CA GLY A 164 9.14 16.83 -0.75
C GLY A 164 9.39 16.12 -2.09
N VAL A 165 8.35 15.51 -2.67
CA VAL A 165 8.45 14.85 -3.98
C VAL A 165 8.69 15.86 -5.11
N SER A 166 8.04 17.03 -5.08
CA SER A 166 8.27 18.10 -6.06
C SER A 166 9.71 18.62 -6.03
N ILE A 167 10.34 18.70 -4.85
CA ILE A 167 11.75 19.08 -4.71
C ILE A 167 12.66 18.03 -5.34
N VAL A 168 12.39 16.75 -5.12
CA VAL A 168 13.17 15.64 -5.71
C VAL A 168 13.06 15.62 -7.23
N GLN A 169 11.88 15.97 -7.77
CA GLN A 169 11.60 15.93 -9.21
C GLN A 169 12.04 17.18 -9.97
N PHE A 170 12.56 18.21 -9.30
CA PHE A 170 12.99 19.42 -9.99
C PHE A 170 14.25 19.12 -10.81
N PRO A 171 14.20 19.24 -12.16
CA PRO A 171 15.36 18.98 -12.98
C PRO A 171 16.45 19.99 -12.64
N TYR A 172 17.64 19.51 -12.32
CA TYR A 172 18.82 20.37 -12.36
C TYR A 172 18.97 20.80 -13.82
N ALA A 173 18.68 22.07 -14.11
CA ALA A 173 19.28 22.69 -15.28
C ALA A 173 20.78 22.66 -15.03
N THR A 174 21.46 21.63 -15.53
CA THR A 174 22.89 21.71 -15.77
C THR A 174 23.08 22.95 -16.62
N THR A 175 23.74 23.95 -16.05
CA THR A 175 24.32 25.05 -16.80
C THR A 175 25.29 24.39 -17.79
N GLU A 176 24.81 24.05 -18.99
CA GLU A 176 25.71 23.65 -20.05
C GLU A 176 26.60 24.86 -20.39
N PRO A 177 27.89 24.63 -20.63
CA PRO A 177 28.79 25.68 -21.06
C PRO A 177 28.28 26.25 -22.39
N THR A 178 28.18 27.57 -22.42
CA THR A 178 27.97 28.41 -23.59
C THR A 178 28.52 27.82 -24.90
N GLY A 179 27.63 27.56 -25.86
CA GLY A 179 27.74 28.21 -27.17
C GLY A 179 28.25 27.45 -28.38
N MET A 180 28.61 26.16 -28.36
CA MET A 180 29.06 25.51 -29.61
C MET A 180 28.80 24.00 -29.77
N GLU A 181 28.49 23.24 -28.72
CA GLU A 181 28.24 21.78 -28.86
C GLU A 181 26.78 21.42 -29.20
N ALA A 182 25.82 22.28 -28.88
CA ALA A 182 24.39 22.06 -29.16
C ALA A 182 24.01 22.07 -30.67
N LEU A 183 24.95 22.41 -31.56
CA LEU A 183 24.74 22.37 -33.01
C LEU A 183 25.20 21.06 -33.66
N LYS A 184 25.79 20.14 -32.89
CA LYS A 184 26.29 18.86 -33.44
C LYS A 184 25.28 17.71 -33.32
N ASP A 185 24.18 17.89 -32.60
CA ASP A 185 23.20 16.84 -32.36
C ASP A 185 21.80 17.26 -32.83
N PRO A 186 21.34 16.82 -34.01
CA PRO A 186 20.03 17.21 -34.55
C PRO A 186 18.83 16.65 -33.75
N ASN A 187 19.07 15.74 -32.79
CA ASN A 187 18.02 15.03 -32.04
C ASN A 187 17.76 15.55 -30.61
N SER A 188 18.55 16.49 -30.10
CA SER A 188 18.32 17.10 -28.78
C SER A 188 17.39 18.32 -28.86
N ARG A 189 16.15 18.11 -29.34
CA ARG A 189 15.09 19.12 -29.21
C ARG A 189 14.42 18.98 -27.84
N PRO A 190 14.39 20.02 -26.99
CA PRO A 190 13.61 19.98 -25.75
C PRO A 190 12.11 19.84 -26.09
N ALA A 191 11.46 18.89 -25.42
CA ALA A 191 10.09 18.48 -25.68
C ALA A 191 9.08 19.63 -25.44
N PHE A 192 8.61 20.24 -26.52
CA PHE A 192 7.39 21.04 -26.51
C PHE A 192 6.20 20.18 -26.96
N LEU A 193 5.09 20.27 -26.22
CA LEU A 193 3.80 19.68 -26.59
C LEU A 193 3.42 20.10 -28.03
N PRO A 194 3.02 19.16 -28.91
CA PRO A 194 2.61 19.50 -30.27
C PRO A 194 1.35 20.38 -30.22
N ARG A 195 1.43 21.58 -30.79
CA ARG A 195 0.35 22.58 -30.76
C ARG A 195 -0.64 22.45 -31.93
N SER A 196 -0.44 21.48 -32.83
CA SER A 196 -1.17 21.35 -34.09
C SER A 196 -1.48 19.89 -34.44
N MET A 197 -2.69 19.64 -34.95
CA MET A 197 -3.13 18.33 -35.46
C MET A 197 -2.43 17.94 -36.77
N GLU A 198 -1.91 18.92 -37.52
CA GLU A 198 -1.11 18.68 -38.73
C GLU A 198 0.27 18.05 -38.42
N ASP A 199 0.88 18.41 -37.28
CA ASP A 199 2.18 17.85 -36.86
C ASP A 199 2.05 16.37 -36.45
N VAL A 200 0.94 16.00 -35.82
CA VAL A 200 0.62 14.61 -35.44
C VAL A 200 0.36 13.75 -36.69
N ARG A 201 -0.29 14.32 -37.71
CA ARG A 201 -0.56 13.66 -38.99
C ARG A 201 0.72 13.42 -39.80
N ASN A 202 1.65 14.38 -39.80
CA ASN A 202 2.95 14.24 -40.46
C ASN A 202 3.88 13.28 -39.72
N LEU A 203 3.78 13.19 -38.39
CA LEU A 203 4.48 12.16 -37.62
C LEU A 203 3.95 10.75 -37.93
N GLY A 204 2.62 10.63 -38.11
CA GLY A 204 1.96 9.37 -38.48
C GLY A 204 2.32 8.86 -39.88
N SER A 205 2.52 9.76 -40.86
CA SER A 205 2.91 9.37 -42.23
C SER A 205 4.37 8.91 -42.32
N HIS A 206 5.28 9.50 -41.52
CA HIS A 206 6.66 9.04 -41.41
C HIS A 206 6.79 7.72 -40.64
N ALA A 207 6.00 7.52 -39.59
CA ALA A 207 5.95 6.25 -38.85
C ALA A 207 5.35 5.09 -39.68
N ALA A 208 4.40 5.38 -40.57
CA ALA A 208 3.81 4.37 -41.46
C ALA A 208 4.81 3.85 -42.54
N ALA A 209 5.78 4.67 -42.92
CA ALA A 209 6.83 4.28 -43.87
C ALA A 209 7.92 3.37 -43.25
N GLN A 210 7.98 3.28 -41.91
CA GLN A 210 8.95 2.49 -41.15
C GLN A 210 8.52 1.05 -40.85
N LEU A 211 7.33 0.63 -41.30
CA LEU A 211 6.74 -0.67 -40.95
C LEU A 211 7.13 -1.86 -41.85
N SER A 212 8.23 -1.81 -42.61
CA SER A 212 8.61 -2.95 -43.47
C SER A 212 10.11 -3.21 -43.59
N LYS A 213 10.45 -4.42 -43.12
CA LYS A 213 11.57 -5.31 -43.47
C LYS A 213 12.89 -5.21 -42.72
N ARG A 214 13.13 -6.35 -42.07
CA ARG A 214 14.38 -6.94 -41.59
C ARG A 214 15.43 -7.02 -42.72
N SER A 215 16.19 -5.96 -42.91
CA SER A 215 17.52 -5.97 -43.53
C SER A 215 18.43 -5.04 -42.75
N ALA A 216 19.74 -5.05 -43.02
CA ALA A 216 20.75 -4.15 -42.45
C ALA A 216 20.51 -2.69 -42.89
N THR A 217 19.36 -2.16 -42.53
CA THR A 217 18.89 -0.81 -42.77
C THR A 217 19.31 0.04 -41.57
N TYR A 218 19.56 1.33 -41.77
CA TYR A 218 19.96 2.27 -40.73
C TYR A 218 19.05 2.20 -39.48
N GLU A 219 17.77 1.95 -39.70
CA GLU A 219 16.75 1.76 -38.65
C GLU A 219 16.91 0.46 -37.83
N GLY A 220 17.41 -0.63 -38.42
CA GLY A 220 17.74 -1.85 -37.69
C GLY A 220 18.94 -1.64 -36.77
N ILE A 221 19.95 -0.91 -37.27
CA ILE A 221 21.13 -0.53 -36.48
C ILE A 221 20.72 0.43 -35.35
N GLU A 222 19.83 1.39 -35.61
CA GLU A 222 19.30 2.29 -34.58
C GLU A 222 18.48 1.53 -33.52
N ASN A 223 17.62 0.61 -33.92
CA ASN A 223 16.88 -0.25 -32.99
C ASN A 223 17.81 -1.16 -32.16
N ASP A 224 18.88 -1.67 -32.75
CA ASP A 224 19.90 -2.45 -32.05
C ASP A 224 20.70 -1.58 -31.06
N VAL A 225 21.03 -0.34 -31.45
CA VAL A 225 21.71 0.65 -30.59
C VAL A 225 20.81 1.12 -29.44
N VAL A 226 19.52 1.39 -29.69
CA VAL A 226 18.51 1.73 -28.66
C VAL A 226 18.24 0.55 -27.74
N SER A 227 18.26 -0.69 -28.27
CA SER A 227 18.14 -1.90 -27.46
C SER A 227 19.34 -2.08 -26.52
N GLN A 228 20.54 -1.72 -26.97
CA GLN A 228 21.76 -1.75 -26.17
C GLN A 228 21.81 -0.62 -25.13
N ASN A 229 21.41 0.61 -25.50
CA ASN A 229 21.38 1.79 -24.62
C ASN A 229 19.95 2.36 -24.52
N PRO A 230 19.13 1.87 -23.58
CA PRO A 230 17.76 2.33 -23.43
C PRO A 230 17.75 3.80 -22.99
N GLN A 231 17.20 4.67 -23.85
CA GLN A 231 17.01 6.07 -23.49
C GLN A 231 15.86 6.21 -22.49
N MET A 232 16.16 6.81 -21.34
CA MET A 232 15.20 6.99 -20.24
C MET A 232 14.43 8.30 -20.43
N ASN A 233 13.13 8.21 -20.67
CA ASN A 233 12.26 9.37 -20.81
C ASN A 233 11.63 9.75 -19.46
N ALA A 234 12.28 10.66 -18.73
CA ALA A 234 11.85 11.03 -17.38
C ALA A 234 10.38 11.49 -17.29
N SER A 235 9.85 12.16 -18.32
CA SER A 235 8.44 12.58 -18.38
C SER A 235 7.46 11.41 -18.45
N VAL A 236 7.74 10.43 -19.32
CA VAL A 236 6.95 9.18 -19.43
C VAL A 236 7.00 8.42 -18.10
N GLY A 237 8.18 8.34 -17.50
CA GLY A 237 8.36 7.71 -16.20
C GLY A 237 7.58 8.39 -15.08
N LEU A 238 7.63 9.74 -15.01
CA LEU A 238 6.90 10.52 -14.01
C LEU A 238 5.38 10.35 -14.15
N VAL A 239 4.85 10.48 -15.37
CA VAL A 239 3.41 10.27 -15.63
C VAL A 239 3.01 8.85 -15.25
N ALA A 240 3.80 7.85 -15.63
CA ALA A 240 3.54 6.45 -15.27
C ALA A 240 3.51 6.24 -13.75
N VAL A 241 4.44 6.83 -12.98
CA VAL A 241 4.43 6.76 -11.51
C VAL A 241 3.18 7.41 -10.92
N LEU A 242 2.80 8.60 -11.39
CA LEU A 242 1.64 9.33 -10.87
C LEU A 242 0.35 8.53 -11.09
N VAL A 243 0.16 7.99 -12.29
CA VAL A 243 -0.99 7.13 -12.61
C VAL A 243 -0.94 5.83 -11.81
N ALA A 244 0.23 5.19 -11.70
CA ALA A 244 0.40 3.99 -10.87
C ALA A 244 0.06 4.26 -9.39
N CYS A 245 0.46 5.41 -8.84
CA CYS A 245 0.12 5.81 -7.47
C CYS A 245 -1.40 6.01 -7.31
N ALA A 246 -2.06 6.65 -8.28
CA ALA A 246 -3.51 6.83 -8.25
C ALA A 246 -4.25 5.48 -8.29
N LEU A 247 -3.87 4.59 -9.20
CA LEU A 247 -4.41 3.24 -9.30
C LEU A 247 -4.14 2.41 -8.04
N SER A 248 -2.97 2.56 -7.42
CA SER A 248 -2.64 1.89 -6.16
C SER A 248 -3.57 2.29 -5.03
N GLY A 249 -3.83 3.59 -4.88
CA GLY A 249 -4.76 4.10 -3.89
C GLY A 249 -6.19 3.61 -4.14
N LEU A 250 -6.64 3.68 -5.40
CA LEU A 250 -7.98 3.23 -5.79
C LEU A 250 -8.16 1.72 -5.58
N ALA A 251 -7.20 0.90 -6.01
CA ALA A 251 -7.23 -0.56 -5.87
C ALA A 251 -7.22 -0.97 -4.39
N GLY A 252 -6.35 -0.36 -3.58
CA GLY A 252 -6.23 -0.65 -2.15
C GLY A 252 -7.51 -0.32 -1.38
N VAL A 253 -8.07 0.86 -1.63
CA VAL A 253 -9.31 1.32 -0.99
C VAL A 253 -10.53 0.50 -1.46
N SER A 254 -10.59 0.16 -2.75
CA SER A 254 -11.65 -0.71 -3.30
C SER A 254 -11.59 -2.10 -2.70
N PHE A 255 -10.40 -2.69 -2.62
CA PHE A 255 -10.18 -3.97 -1.97
C PHE A 255 -10.57 -3.93 -0.49
N GLU A 256 -10.17 -2.88 0.24
CA GLU A 256 -10.56 -2.69 1.65
C GLU A 256 -12.09 -2.57 1.81
N LYS A 257 -12.77 -1.85 0.92
CA LYS A 257 -14.23 -1.72 0.91
C LYS A 257 -14.90 -3.08 0.72
N ILE A 258 -14.46 -3.86 -0.27
CA ILE A 258 -15.01 -5.18 -0.57
C ILE A 258 -14.78 -6.16 0.58
N LEU A 259 -13.60 -6.09 1.24
CA LEU A 259 -13.31 -6.90 2.42
C LEU A 259 -14.24 -6.58 3.60
N LYS A 260 -14.70 -5.32 3.73
CA LYS A 260 -15.62 -4.90 4.80
C LYS A 260 -17.08 -5.17 4.49
N GLU A 261 -17.49 -5.05 3.22
CA GLU A 261 -18.86 -5.32 2.78
C GLU A 261 -19.18 -6.82 2.73
N SER A 262 -18.16 -7.65 2.52
CA SER A 262 -18.30 -9.10 2.63
C SER A 262 -18.58 -9.46 4.10
N THR A 263 -19.76 -10.04 4.37
CA THR A 263 -20.23 -10.48 5.70
C THR A 263 -19.10 -11.14 6.50
N PRO A 264 -18.95 -10.91 7.82
CA PRO A 264 -17.86 -11.42 8.64
C PRO A 264 -17.97 -12.94 8.88
N ALA A 265 -17.94 -13.73 7.82
CA ALA A 265 -17.66 -15.15 7.86
C ALA A 265 -16.15 -15.31 7.61
N THR A 266 -15.38 -15.41 8.70
CA THR A 266 -14.16 -16.23 8.90
C THR A 266 -13.28 -16.59 7.69
N THR A 267 -13.21 -15.75 6.66
CA THR A 267 -12.49 -16.04 5.42
C THR A 267 -11.04 -15.62 5.62
N SER A 268 -10.14 -16.60 5.53
CA SER A 268 -8.71 -16.36 5.70
C SER A 268 -8.21 -15.33 4.68
N LEU A 269 -7.29 -14.45 5.12
CA LEU A 269 -6.63 -13.49 4.24
C LEU A 269 -5.95 -14.17 3.06
N TRP A 270 -5.49 -15.41 3.24
CA TRP A 270 -4.89 -16.23 2.18
C TRP A 270 -5.89 -16.57 1.08
N VAL A 271 -7.13 -16.93 1.43
CA VAL A 271 -8.21 -17.18 0.45
C VAL A 271 -8.53 -15.92 -0.34
N ARG A 272 -8.57 -14.76 0.33
CA ARG A 272 -8.79 -13.46 -0.35
C ARG A 272 -7.65 -13.11 -1.30
N ASN A 273 -6.41 -13.43 -0.94
CA ASN A 273 -5.26 -13.28 -1.83
C ASN A 273 -5.31 -14.25 -3.03
N CYS A 274 -5.79 -15.49 -2.84
CA CYS A 274 -6.04 -16.42 -3.94
C CYS A 274 -7.08 -15.86 -4.91
N GLN A 275 -8.22 -15.38 -4.38
CA GLN A 275 -9.28 -14.75 -5.18
C GLN A 275 -8.74 -13.58 -6.00
N LEU A 276 -8.01 -12.68 -5.34
CA LEU A 276 -7.44 -11.50 -6.00
C LEU A 276 -6.43 -11.89 -7.10
N SER A 277 -5.55 -12.85 -6.80
CA SER A 277 -4.52 -13.32 -7.76
C SER A 277 -5.12 -14.13 -8.91
N PHE A 278 -6.22 -14.85 -8.68
CA PHE A 278 -6.94 -15.54 -9.74
C PHE A 278 -7.59 -14.53 -10.71
N TRP A 279 -8.26 -13.51 -10.17
CA TRP A 279 -8.89 -12.50 -11.00
C TRP A 279 -7.89 -11.56 -11.71
N SER A 280 -6.64 -11.44 -11.22
CA SER A 280 -5.60 -10.64 -11.87
C SER A 280 -5.00 -11.32 -13.11
N LEU A 281 -5.15 -12.64 -13.26
CA LEU A 281 -4.70 -13.38 -14.45
C LEU A 281 -5.39 -12.91 -15.73
N PHE A 282 -6.70 -12.62 -15.66
CA PHE A 282 -7.49 -12.20 -16.82
C PHE A 282 -6.97 -10.88 -17.43
N PRO A 283 -6.94 -9.75 -16.71
CA PRO A 283 -6.40 -8.50 -17.26
C PRO A 283 -4.93 -8.65 -17.63
N SER A 284 -4.14 -9.42 -16.88
CA SER A 284 -2.72 -9.58 -17.20
C SER A 284 -2.51 -10.34 -18.51
N PHE A 285 -3.33 -11.35 -18.79
CA PHE A 285 -3.24 -12.15 -20.00
C PHE A 285 -3.90 -11.44 -21.19
N PHE A 286 -5.17 -11.05 -21.07
CA PHE A 286 -5.91 -10.48 -22.20
C PHE A 286 -5.46 -9.07 -22.55
N ILE A 287 -5.27 -8.20 -21.54
CA ILE A 287 -4.86 -6.81 -21.80
C ILE A 287 -3.34 -6.74 -21.94
N GLY A 288 -2.60 -7.33 -21.02
CA GLY A 288 -1.13 -7.28 -21.05
C GLY A 288 -0.54 -8.08 -22.22
N VAL A 289 -0.66 -9.41 -22.16
CA VAL A 289 0.03 -10.32 -23.08
C VAL A 289 -0.57 -10.27 -24.49
N LEU A 290 -1.91 -10.35 -24.63
CA LEU A 290 -2.54 -10.44 -25.94
C LEU A 290 -2.74 -9.09 -26.63
N TRP A 291 -3.18 -8.05 -25.90
CA TRP A 291 -3.50 -6.77 -26.52
C TRP A 291 -2.30 -5.84 -26.65
N VAL A 292 -1.53 -5.63 -25.57
CA VAL A 292 -0.41 -4.68 -25.58
C VAL A 292 0.80 -5.25 -26.33
N ASP A 293 1.27 -6.44 -25.96
CA ASP A 293 2.52 -7.00 -26.50
C ASP A 293 2.30 -8.19 -27.48
N GLY A 294 1.05 -8.51 -27.84
CA GLY A 294 0.72 -9.74 -28.56
C GLY A 294 1.43 -9.90 -29.91
N GLU A 295 1.51 -8.84 -30.69
CA GLU A 295 2.22 -8.85 -31.98
C GLU A 295 3.73 -9.04 -31.79
N ASN A 296 4.31 -8.36 -30.80
CA ASN A 296 5.74 -8.45 -30.49
C ASN A 296 6.11 -9.83 -29.95
N ILE A 297 5.25 -10.42 -29.12
CA ILE A 297 5.40 -11.77 -28.59
C ILE A 297 5.27 -12.82 -29.69
N ALA A 298 4.36 -12.63 -30.66
CA ALA A 298 4.24 -13.55 -31.80
C ALA A 298 5.53 -13.58 -32.66
N LYS A 299 6.25 -12.46 -32.75
CA LYS A 299 7.50 -12.35 -33.52
C LYS A 299 8.73 -12.86 -32.77
N THR A 300 8.83 -12.57 -31.47
CA THR A 300 10.05 -12.82 -30.67
C THR A 300 9.95 -14.04 -29.75
N GLY A 301 8.73 -14.46 -29.41
CA GLY A 301 8.44 -15.50 -28.43
C GLY A 301 8.12 -14.95 -27.04
N PHE A 302 7.37 -15.71 -26.25
CA PHE A 302 6.91 -15.31 -24.90
C PHE A 302 8.07 -15.09 -23.91
N PHE A 303 9.10 -15.95 -23.98
CA PHE A 303 10.27 -15.91 -23.10
C PHE A 303 11.48 -15.19 -23.71
N ALA A 304 11.27 -14.37 -24.74
CA ALA A 304 12.34 -13.58 -25.34
C ALA A 304 12.97 -12.65 -24.29
N GLY A 305 14.30 -12.61 -24.22
CA GLY A 305 15.05 -11.73 -23.31
C GLY A 305 15.01 -12.13 -21.83
N TYR A 306 14.45 -13.30 -21.48
CA TYR A 306 14.45 -13.79 -20.11
C TYR A 306 15.83 -14.28 -19.70
N ASN A 307 16.33 -13.74 -18.61
CA ASN A 307 17.56 -14.18 -17.96
C ASN A 307 17.35 -14.36 -16.46
N TRP A 308 18.40 -14.75 -15.73
CA TRP A 308 18.31 -15.01 -14.29
C TRP A 308 17.92 -13.75 -13.48
N ILE A 309 18.29 -12.56 -13.95
CA ILE A 309 17.95 -11.29 -13.30
C ILE A 309 16.44 -11.03 -13.42
N VAL A 310 15.86 -11.26 -14.60
CA VAL A 310 14.40 -11.15 -14.82
C VAL A 310 13.64 -12.15 -13.94
N TRP A 311 14.06 -13.42 -13.89
CA TRP A 311 13.45 -14.40 -13.01
C TRP A 311 13.55 -14.01 -11.53
N THR A 312 14.71 -13.49 -11.11
CA THR A 312 14.89 -12.98 -9.75
C THR A 312 13.95 -11.82 -9.46
N ALA A 313 13.75 -10.89 -10.39
CA ALA A 313 12.81 -9.78 -10.26
C ALA A 313 11.37 -10.28 -10.09
N ILE A 314 10.94 -11.25 -10.91
CA ILE A 314 9.57 -11.81 -10.87
C ILE A 314 9.33 -12.55 -9.55
N ILE A 315 10.28 -13.39 -9.12
CA ILE A 315 10.17 -14.13 -7.85
C ILE A 315 10.20 -13.18 -6.65
N ALA A 316 11.05 -12.15 -6.68
CA ALA A 316 11.06 -11.10 -5.66
C ALA A 316 9.72 -10.34 -5.63
N GLN A 317 9.14 -10.02 -6.79
CA GLN A 317 7.86 -9.32 -6.83
C GLN A 317 6.73 -10.18 -6.25
N ALA A 318 6.69 -11.48 -6.59
CA ALA A 318 5.65 -12.39 -6.12
C ALA A 318 5.77 -12.67 -4.61
N SER A 319 7.00 -12.89 -4.12
CA SER A 319 7.26 -13.09 -2.69
C SER A 319 6.99 -11.84 -1.85
N GLY A 320 7.18 -10.64 -2.42
CA GLY A 320 6.86 -9.38 -1.75
C GLY A 320 5.40 -9.29 -1.30
N GLY A 321 4.46 -9.78 -2.10
CA GLY A 321 3.03 -9.84 -1.74
C GLY A 321 2.76 -10.71 -0.51
N VAL A 322 3.43 -11.86 -0.41
CA VAL A 322 3.33 -12.79 0.72
C VAL A 322 3.98 -12.19 1.97
N ILE A 323 5.17 -11.59 1.83
CA ILE A 323 5.90 -10.95 2.93
C ILE A 323 5.06 -9.81 3.52
N VAL A 324 4.42 -8.98 2.69
CA VAL A 324 3.53 -7.91 3.19
C VAL A 324 2.36 -8.47 3.98
N ALA A 325 1.74 -9.58 3.55
CA ALA A 325 0.68 -10.24 4.31
C ALA A 325 1.17 -10.78 5.66
N LEU A 326 2.37 -11.38 5.71
CA LEU A 326 3.00 -11.84 6.95
C LEU A 326 3.31 -10.69 7.90
N VAL A 327 3.83 -9.57 7.39
CA VAL A 327 4.11 -8.36 8.19
C VAL A 327 2.82 -7.81 8.78
N ILE A 328 1.72 -7.73 8.02
CA ILE A 328 0.42 -7.27 8.55
C ILE A 328 -0.07 -8.17 9.69
N ASN A 329 0.18 -9.47 9.60
CA ASN A 329 -0.24 -10.43 10.62
C ASN A 329 0.65 -10.41 11.88
N HIS A 330 1.92 -10.03 11.77
CA HIS A 330 2.92 -10.25 12.82
C HIS A 330 3.66 -9.00 13.29
N ALA A 331 3.54 -7.87 12.60
CA ALA A 331 4.21 -6.61 12.91
C ALA A 331 3.22 -5.44 12.92
N ASP A 332 3.51 -4.44 13.76
CA ASP A 332 2.70 -3.22 13.83
C ASP A 332 2.82 -2.41 12.54
N ASN A 333 1.76 -1.68 12.18
CA ASN A 333 1.77 -0.73 11.06
C ASN A 333 2.92 0.29 11.13
N ILE A 334 3.39 0.60 12.34
CA ILE A 334 4.56 1.47 12.58
C ILE A 334 5.85 0.82 12.06
N ALA A 335 6.04 -0.49 12.26
CA ALA A 335 7.23 -1.22 11.82
C ALA A 335 7.32 -1.23 10.28
N LYS A 336 6.18 -1.44 9.58
CA LYS A 336 6.12 -1.36 8.11
C LYS A 336 6.64 -0.02 7.57
N ASN A 337 6.29 1.07 8.24
CA ASN A 337 6.68 2.41 7.80
C ASN A 337 8.17 2.65 8.04
N PHE A 338 8.72 2.20 9.17
CA PHE A 338 10.18 2.17 9.37
C PHE A 338 10.90 1.34 8.31
N ALA A 339 10.37 0.18 7.94
CA ALA A 339 10.94 -0.66 6.88
C ALA A 339 11.05 0.11 5.55
N THR A 340 10.00 0.86 5.21
CA THR A 340 9.93 1.63 3.97
C THR A 340 10.87 2.83 4.01
N SER A 341 10.97 3.53 5.14
CA SER A 341 11.92 4.63 5.31
C SER A 341 13.37 4.17 5.18
N ILE A 342 13.73 3.05 5.83
CA ILE A 342 15.07 2.46 5.73
C ILE A 342 15.33 1.99 4.29
N SER A 343 14.34 1.39 3.61
CA SER A 343 14.52 0.94 2.23
C SER A 343 14.77 2.10 1.27
N ILE A 344 14.16 3.28 1.48
CA ILE A 344 14.44 4.50 0.67
C ILE A 344 15.90 4.89 0.78
N VAL A 345 16.44 4.92 2.01
CA VAL A 345 17.84 5.28 2.25
C VAL A 345 18.79 4.24 1.64
N ILE A 346 18.51 2.94 1.85
CA ILE A 346 19.33 1.85 1.29
C ILE A 346 19.34 1.91 -0.24
N SER A 347 18.18 2.09 -0.88
CA SER A 347 18.11 2.16 -2.32
C SER A 347 18.79 3.39 -2.88
N CYS A 348 18.73 4.54 -2.21
CA CYS A 348 19.48 5.73 -2.60
C CYS A 348 21.00 5.48 -2.57
N LEU A 349 21.50 4.88 -1.48
CA LEU A 349 22.92 4.51 -1.37
C LEU A 349 23.32 3.49 -2.43
N ALA A 350 22.49 2.47 -2.66
CA ALA A 350 22.74 1.48 -3.70
C ALA A 350 22.71 2.10 -5.10
N SER A 351 21.81 3.03 -5.39
CA SER A 351 21.78 3.78 -6.65
C SER A 351 23.04 4.62 -6.86
N PHE A 352 23.56 5.24 -5.80
CA PHE A 352 24.83 5.96 -5.86
C PHE A 352 26.02 5.05 -6.18
N PHE A 353 26.11 3.88 -5.54
CA PHE A 353 27.25 2.96 -5.74
C PHE A 353 27.16 2.10 -7.00
N PHE A 354 25.97 1.64 -7.40
CA PHE A 354 25.80 0.67 -8.49
C PHE A 354 25.30 1.27 -9.80
N PHE A 355 24.70 2.46 -9.78
CA PHE A 355 24.07 3.08 -10.95
C PHE A 355 24.59 4.50 -11.23
N ASP A 356 25.76 4.85 -10.66
CA ASP A 356 26.41 6.17 -10.81
C ASP A 356 25.47 7.37 -10.57
N PHE A 357 24.48 7.19 -9.68
CA PHE A 357 23.48 8.21 -9.42
C PHE A 357 24.09 9.42 -8.72
N LYS A 358 23.99 10.61 -9.31
CA LYS A 358 24.50 11.85 -8.71
C LYS A 358 23.57 12.34 -7.61
N ILE A 359 23.96 12.15 -6.35
CA ILE A 359 23.24 12.70 -5.20
C ILE A 359 23.37 14.22 -5.20
N THR A 360 22.27 14.92 -5.50
CA THR A 360 22.21 16.37 -5.42
C THR A 360 21.75 16.85 -4.03
N PRO A 361 22.12 18.07 -3.62
CA PRO A 361 21.61 18.65 -2.37
C PRO A 361 20.08 18.78 -2.36
N SER A 362 19.46 19.12 -3.49
CA SER A 362 17.99 19.18 -3.61
C SER A 362 17.36 17.81 -3.41
N TYR A 363 17.96 16.75 -3.97
CA TYR A 363 17.51 15.37 -3.78
C TYR A 363 17.56 14.97 -2.29
N LEU A 364 18.64 15.31 -1.58
CA LEU A 364 18.77 15.03 -0.14
C LEU A 364 17.73 15.77 0.70
N VAL A 365 17.52 17.07 0.42
CA VAL A 365 16.50 17.87 1.11
C VAL A 365 15.10 17.31 0.83
N GLY A 366 14.77 17.07 -0.43
CA GLY A 366 13.47 16.53 -0.82
C GLY A 366 13.20 15.15 -0.21
N THR A 367 14.18 14.24 -0.26
CA THR A 367 14.07 12.91 0.36
C THR A 367 13.88 13.00 1.88
N SER A 368 14.61 13.90 2.55
CA SER A 368 14.45 14.14 4.00
C SER A 368 13.04 14.65 4.35
N VAL A 369 12.50 15.55 3.54
CA VAL A 369 11.12 16.05 3.67
C VAL A 369 10.10 14.93 3.46
N VAL A 370 10.29 14.05 2.47
CA VAL A 370 9.41 12.89 2.22
C VAL A 370 9.44 11.90 3.38
N LEU A 371 10.62 11.61 3.93
CA LEU A 371 10.77 10.74 5.10
C LEU A 371 10.06 11.33 6.32
N PHE A 372 10.24 12.63 6.57
CA PHE A 372 9.58 13.33 7.66
C PHE A 372 8.05 13.35 7.50
N ALA A 373 7.55 13.63 6.29
CA ALA A 373 6.12 13.59 5.98
C ALA A 373 5.52 12.19 6.19
N THR A 374 6.23 11.16 5.73
CA THR A 374 5.82 9.75 5.91
C THR A 374 5.76 9.40 7.40
N TYR A 375 6.75 9.82 8.19
CA TYR A 375 6.76 9.65 9.64
C TYR A 375 5.58 10.38 10.32
N LEU A 376 5.33 11.64 9.96
CA LEU A 376 4.25 12.44 10.53
C LEU A 376 2.87 11.83 10.24
N TYR A 377 2.64 11.37 9.00
CA TYR A 377 1.39 10.69 8.62
C TYR A 377 1.17 9.36 9.37
N SER A 378 2.27 8.67 9.71
CA SER A 378 2.25 7.36 10.39
C SER A 378 1.88 7.44 11.86
N LYS A 379 1.98 8.61 12.50
CA LYS A 379 1.65 8.78 13.90
C LYS A 379 0.14 8.58 14.09
N GLN A 380 -0.25 7.73 15.04
CA GLN A 380 -1.66 7.56 15.36
C GLN A 380 -2.19 8.85 15.98
N ASP A 381 -3.33 9.32 15.47
CA ASP A 381 -4.07 10.38 16.14
C ASP A 381 -4.72 9.75 17.37
N TYR A 382 -4.27 10.14 18.56
CA TYR A 382 -5.01 9.87 19.79
C TYR A 382 -6.27 10.75 19.74
N THR A 383 -7.32 10.28 19.07
CA THR A 383 -8.64 10.88 19.23
C THR A 383 -9.12 10.53 20.62
N HIS A 384 -9.34 11.54 21.46
CA HIS A 384 -10.11 11.38 22.68
C HIS A 384 -11.45 10.72 22.32
N PRO A 385 -11.88 9.66 23.04
CA PRO A 385 -13.19 9.08 22.79
C PRO A 385 -14.24 10.19 22.90
N SER A 386 -15.11 10.30 21.91
CA SER A 386 -16.25 11.22 21.94
C SER A 386 -17.03 11.00 23.24
N PRO A 387 -17.41 12.06 23.98
CA PRO A 387 -18.18 11.90 25.21
C PRO A 387 -19.43 11.09 24.91
N VAL A 388 -19.69 10.09 25.74
CA VAL A 388 -20.87 9.22 25.66
C VAL A 388 -22.11 10.12 25.58
N LYS A 389 -22.77 10.14 24.42
CA LYS A 389 -24.13 10.65 24.32
C LYS A 389 -25.03 9.64 25.02
N ILE A 390 -25.31 9.88 26.29
CA ILE A 390 -26.41 9.20 26.99
C ILE A 390 -27.66 9.61 26.20
N ALA A 391 -28.32 8.65 25.56
CA ALA A 391 -29.61 8.90 24.96
C ALA A 391 -30.56 9.29 26.11
N ASP A 392 -31.10 10.50 26.08
CA ASP A 392 -32.23 10.86 26.93
C ASP A 392 -33.39 9.96 26.50
N TYR A 393 -33.75 9.00 27.35
CA TYR A 393 -34.93 8.18 27.15
C TYR A 393 -36.15 9.09 27.27
N GLU A 394 -36.73 9.44 26.13
CA GLU A 394 -38.06 10.04 26.09
C GLU A 394 -39.04 9.03 26.71
N LYS A 395 -39.57 9.42 27.87
CA LYS A 395 -40.48 8.63 28.70
C LYS A 395 -41.77 8.44 27.89
N THR A 396 -41.98 7.25 27.34
CA THR A 396 -43.26 6.88 26.73
C THR A 396 -44.33 6.80 27.81
N THR A 397 -44.97 7.93 28.09
CA THR A 397 -46.29 7.96 28.70
C THR A 397 -47.25 7.28 27.73
N ILE A 398 -47.57 6.02 28.01
CA ILE A 398 -48.75 5.38 27.47
C ILE A 398 -49.93 6.14 28.08
N ASP A 399 -50.57 7.00 27.28
CA ASP A 399 -51.88 7.57 27.58
C ASP A 399 -52.89 6.41 27.68
N GLY A 400 -53.04 5.91 28.90
CA GLY A 400 -54.10 5.00 29.29
C GLY A 400 -55.39 5.78 29.47
N ASN A 401 -56.32 5.65 28.54
CA ASN A 401 -57.70 6.04 28.75
C ASN A 401 -58.58 4.79 28.75
N SER A 402 -58.78 4.18 29.92
CA SER A 402 -60.01 3.45 30.22
C SER A 402 -60.27 3.49 31.73
N ARG A 403 -61.41 4.08 32.05
CA ARG A 403 -62.01 4.25 33.37
C ARG A 403 -62.35 2.88 33.98
N TYR A 404 -62.07 2.66 35.26
CA TYR A 404 -62.96 1.92 36.16
C TYR A 404 -62.52 2.06 37.63
N PHE A 405 -63.49 2.40 38.49
CA PHE A 405 -63.51 2.50 39.96
C PHE A 405 -63.06 3.79 40.65
N ASP A 406 -64.08 4.61 40.91
CA ASP A 406 -64.16 5.64 41.94
C ASP A 406 -64.14 5.06 43.38
N THR A 407 -63.67 5.94 44.26
CA THR A 407 -63.61 6.00 45.73
C THR A 407 -64.89 5.68 46.51
N VAL A 408 -64.81 5.09 47.73
CA VAL A 408 -65.14 5.68 49.08
C VAL A 408 -64.76 4.70 50.25
N PRO A 409 -64.72 5.09 51.55
CA PRO A 409 -63.68 4.67 52.51
C PRO A 409 -64.18 3.90 53.77
N GLY A 410 -63.26 3.23 54.46
CA GLY A 410 -63.37 2.86 55.87
C GLY A 410 -63.52 1.36 56.17
N LEU A 411 -62.51 0.74 56.80
CA LEU A 411 -62.53 0.34 58.21
C LEU A 411 -61.21 -0.37 58.60
N LEU A 412 -60.73 -0.03 59.79
CA LEU A 412 -59.58 -0.60 60.49
C LEU A 412 -59.62 -2.13 60.64
N ILE A 413 -58.49 -2.80 60.34
CA ILE A 413 -58.05 -3.98 61.10
C ILE A 413 -56.53 -3.85 61.37
N LYS A 414 -56.18 -3.81 62.67
CA LYS A 414 -54.83 -3.88 63.23
C LYS A 414 -54.35 -5.34 63.30
N THR A 415 -53.07 -5.58 63.02
CA THR A 415 -52.21 -6.51 63.79
C THR A 415 -50.72 -6.18 63.60
N PRO A 416 -49.82 -6.51 64.57
CA PRO A 416 -48.64 -5.71 64.93
C PRO A 416 -47.27 -6.26 64.42
N PRO A 417 -46.15 -5.55 64.66
CA PRO A 417 -44.85 -5.76 63.99
C PRO A 417 -43.80 -6.48 64.85
N ARG A 418 -42.84 -7.16 64.19
CA ARG A 418 -41.47 -7.52 64.66
C ARG A 418 -40.79 -8.41 63.60
N THR A 419 -39.50 -8.38 63.26
CA THR A 419 -38.30 -7.60 63.62
C THR A 419 -37.18 -8.03 62.65
N GLY A 420 -36.26 -7.13 62.32
CA GLY A 420 -34.86 -7.50 62.01
C GLY A 420 -34.42 -7.42 60.55
N GLY A 421 -33.68 -6.37 60.20
CA GLY A 421 -32.96 -6.26 58.93
C GLY A 421 -32.62 -4.81 58.57
N LEU A 422 -31.72 -4.19 59.33
CA LEU A 422 -31.29 -2.80 59.12
C LEU A 422 -30.49 -2.66 57.81
N SER A 423 -30.97 -1.74 56.99
CA SER A 423 -30.36 -1.16 55.80
C SER A 423 -29.14 -0.30 56.16
N THR A 424 -28.05 -0.41 55.39
CA THR A 424 -26.99 0.61 55.36
C THR A 424 -27.05 1.35 54.03
N SER A 425 -27.69 2.52 54.02
CA SER A 425 -27.41 3.56 53.04
C SER A 425 -27.37 4.90 53.78
N LYS A 426 -26.22 5.55 53.76
CA LYS A 426 -26.09 6.97 54.10
C LYS A 426 -25.39 7.67 52.93
N PRO A 427 -26.03 8.68 52.34
CA PRO A 427 -25.35 9.79 51.70
C PRO A 427 -25.39 11.01 52.64
N GLY A 428 -24.28 11.74 52.73
CA GLY A 428 -24.18 12.95 53.54
C GLY A 428 -22.98 13.81 53.14
N THR A 429 -23.31 15.03 52.75
CA THR A 429 -22.57 16.16 52.16
C THR A 429 -21.36 16.72 52.94
N PRO A 430 -20.54 17.60 52.29
CA PRO A 430 -19.29 18.17 52.83
C PRO A 430 -19.52 19.47 53.62
N ILE A 431 -18.54 19.91 54.44
CA ILE A 431 -18.12 21.32 54.71
C ILE A 431 -17.05 21.40 55.83
N SER A 432 -15.93 22.05 55.45
CA SER A 432 -15.05 23.04 56.11
C SER A 432 -14.69 23.06 57.61
N GLU A 433 -13.44 23.53 57.82
CA GLU A 433 -12.75 24.02 59.05
C GLU A 433 -12.28 22.96 60.06
N ARG A 434 -11.03 22.94 60.55
CA ARG A 434 -10.22 24.06 61.06
C ARG A 434 -8.74 23.64 61.16
N HIS A 435 -7.84 24.50 60.68
CA HIS A 435 -6.41 24.45 61.00
C HIS A 435 -6.17 24.88 62.46
N GLN A 436 -5.36 24.11 63.20
CA GLN A 436 -4.33 24.52 64.17
C GLN A 436 -4.12 23.42 65.21
N PHE A 437 -2.91 22.87 65.28
CA PHE A 437 -2.26 22.68 66.58
C PHE A 437 -0.74 22.72 66.39
N GLN A 438 -0.16 23.75 67.02
CA GLN A 438 1.25 23.97 67.28
C GLN A 438 1.92 22.77 67.95
N ARG A 439 3.18 22.52 67.56
CA ARG A 439 4.23 22.08 68.48
C ARG A 439 5.32 23.15 68.49
N GLU A 440 5.26 24.05 69.47
CA GLU A 440 6.44 24.54 70.22
C GLU A 440 7.00 23.35 71.03
N SER A 441 8.26 23.22 71.41
CA SER A 441 9.47 24.06 71.49
C SER A 441 10.66 23.07 71.39
N ASP A 442 11.95 23.40 71.25
CA ASP A 442 12.73 24.45 71.89
C ASP A 442 14.15 24.52 71.30
N SER A 443 14.68 25.75 71.18
CA SER A 443 16.04 26.20 71.60
C SER A 443 17.29 25.45 71.08
N LYS A 444 18.37 26.06 70.54
CA LYS A 444 19.00 27.38 70.79
C LYS A 444 20.25 27.52 69.89
N ARG A 445 20.58 28.77 69.51
CA ARG A 445 21.92 29.46 69.45
C ARG A 445 23.01 28.85 68.54
N GLU A 446 23.88 29.55 67.83
CA GLU A 446 24.61 30.85 67.81
C GLU A 446 25.03 31.01 66.31
N ASN A 447 25.28 32.15 65.65
CA ASN A 447 25.71 33.51 65.95
C ASN A 447 25.17 34.44 64.86
#